data_AF-A0A2P6FMG6-F1
#
_entry.id   AF-A0A2P6FMG6-F1
#
_cell.length_a   1.000
_cell.length_b   1.000
_cell.length_c   1.000
_cell.angle_alpha   90.00
_cell.angle_beta   90.00
_cell.angle_gamma   90.00
#
_symmetry.space_group_name_H-M   'P 1'
#
loop_
_entity.id
_entity.type
_entity.pdbx_description
1 polymer ?
#
loop_
_entity_poly.entity_id
_entity_poly.type
_entity_poly.pdbx_seq_one_letter_code
_entity_poly.pdbx_strand_id
1 'polypeptide(L)'
;MAFIFIRLKSLIKPFPALIRPVIGAVGVGGIASALWLGLGLEPQHVLGVSEETIIQVIHNEGNPLFSVRWVLLILVLAKAFATGFTLMAGGSAGALVPSMFLGGILGASMFHLCTSLGYHTDADVSVFVIAGLASALVRIVQVPLAAIVFVMEVF
;
A
#
# COMPACT_ATOMS: atom_id res chain seq x y z
N MET A 1 4.17 9.92 -2.34
CA MET A 1 3.45 10.04 -1.07
C MET A 1 3.43 11.47 -0.50
N ALA A 2 4.57 12.18 -0.43
CA ALA A 2 4.67 13.52 0.18
C ALA A 2 3.70 14.59 -0.36
N PHE A 3 3.41 14.59 -1.67
CA PHE A 3 2.54 15.60 -2.29
C PHE A 3 1.06 15.48 -1.87
N ILE A 4 0.51 14.26 -1.85
CA ILE A 4 -0.85 13.97 -1.35
C ILE A 4 -0.95 14.42 0.11
N PHE A 5 0.09 14.15 0.89
CA PHE A 5 0.15 14.47 2.31
C PHE A 5 0.06 15.96 2.61
N ILE A 6 0.80 16.79 1.87
CA ILE A 6 0.79 18.25 2.03
C ILE A 6 -0.59 18.83 1.68
N ARG A 7 -1.20 18.32 0.62
CA ARG A 7 -2.51 18.78 0.12
C ARG A 7 -3.66 18.36 1.06
N LEU A 8 -3.59 17.15 1.59
CA LEU A 8 -4.58 16.63 2.54
C LEU A 8 -4.50 17.36 3.89
N LYS A 9 -3.29 17.59 4.41
CA LYS A 9 -3.07 18.35 5.66
C LYS A 9 -3.55 19.81 5.55
N SER A 10 -3.58 20.38 4.34
CA SER A 10 -4.13 21.73 4.09
C SER A 10 -5.66 21.78 4.14
N LEU A 11 -6.37 20.68 3.84
CA LEU A 11 -7.83 20.62 3.80
C LEU A 11 -8.47 20.56 5.20
N ILE A 12 -7.78 19.98 6.19
CA ILE A 12 -8.35 19.73 7.55
C ILE A 12 -7.84 20.72 8.61
N LYS A 13 -6.87 21.58 8.29
CA LYS A 13 -6.41 22.67 9.17
C LYS A 13 -7.52 23.53 9.81
N PRO A 14 -8.68 23.81 9.17
CA PRO A 14 -9.71 24.65 9.81
C PRO A 14 -10.51 23.96 10.93
N PHE A 15 -10.39 22.64 11.14
CA PHE A 15 -11.22 21.93 12.13
C PHE A 15 -10.56 21.76 13.51
N PRO A 16 -11.35 21.78 14.62
CA PRO A 16 -10.85 21.66 15.99
C PRO A 16 -10.22 20.28 16.27
N ALA A 17 -9.25 20.24 17.18
CA ALA A 17 -8.40 19.07 17.43
C ALA A 17 -9.17 17.80 17.86
N LEU A 18 -10.35 17.94 18.45
CA LEU A 18 -11.19 16.82 18.92
C LEU A 18 -11.94 16.09 17.78
N ILE A 19 -12.22 16.76 16.66
CA ILE A 19 -12.99 16.20 15.55
C ILE A 19 -12.08 15.53 14.51
N ARG A 20 -10.79 15.90 14.47
CA ARG A 20 -9.80 15.35 13.53
C ARG A 20 -9.67 13.81 13.62
N PRO A 21 -9.62 13.19 14.81
CA PRO A 21 -9.58 11.73 14.92
C PRO A 21 -10.82 11.06 14.35
N VAL A 22 -12.00 11.65 14.60
CA VAL A 22 -13.29 11.14 14.13
C VAL A 22 -13.37 11.16 12.61
N ILE A 23 -12.97 12.27 11.98
CA ILE A 23 -12.98 12.39 10.51
C ILE A 23 -12.04 11.36 9.88
N GLY A 24 -10.83 11.18 10.44
CA GLY A 24 -9.90 10.19 9.92
C GLY A 24 -10.41 8.75 10.10
N ALA A 25 -10.97 8.42 11.27
CA ALA A 25 -11.54 7.10 11.53
C ALA A 25 -12.73 6.77 10.60
N VAL A 26 -13.63 7.73 10.38
CA VAL A 26 -14.76 7.59 9.44
C VAL A 26 -14.25 7.45 8.00
N GLY A 27 -13.22 8.22 7.61
CA GLY A 27 -12.61 8.10 6.28
C GLY A 27 -11.97 6.73 6.04
N VAL A 28 -11.18 6.24 6.99
CA VAL A 28 -10.54 4.91 6.90
C VAL A 28 -11.58 3.79 6.91
N GLY A 29 -12.56 3.87 7.81
CA GLY A 29 -13.66 2.91 7.89
C GLY A 29 -14.52 2.92 6.62
N GLY A 30 -14.76 4.09 6.02
CA GLY A 30 -15.44 4.24 4.75
C GLY A 30 -14.69 3.56 3.59
N ILE A 31 -13.37 3.72 3.52
CA ILE A 31 -12.55 3.04 2.49
C ILE A 31 -12.59 1.52 2.69
N ALA A 32 -12.41 1.05 3.93
CA ALA A 32 -12.39 -0.37 4.23
C ALA A 32 -13.75 -1.04 3.93
N SER A 33 -14.86 -0.41 4.34
CA SER A 33 -16.21 -0.89 4.05
C SER A 33 -16.56 -0.82 2.56
N ALA A 34 -16.12 0.22 1.84
CA ALA A 34 -16.30 0.32 0.39
C ALA A 34 -15.55 -0.78 -0.36
N LEU A 35 -14.32 -1.12 0.05
CA LEU A 35 -13.57 -2.22 -0.56
C LEU A 35 -14.21 -3.58 -0.27
N TRP A 36 -14.73 -3.77 0.95
CA TRP A 36 -15.41 -5.00 1.33
C TRP A 36 -16.73 -5.20 0.60
N LEU A 37 -17.58 -4.17 0.51
CA LEU A 37 -18.87 -4.25 -0.19
C LEU A 37 -18.73 -4.26 -1.71
N GLY A 38 -17.73 -3.55 -2.25
CA GLY A 38 -17.55 -3.42 -3.70
C GLY A 38 -16.78 -4.57 -4.34
N LEU A 39 -15.74 -5.07 -3.66
CA LEU A 39 -14.82 -6.08 -4.22
C LEU A 39 -14.79 -7.37 -3.39
N GLY A 40 -15.52 -7.47 -2.27
CA GLY A 40 -15.44 -8.64 -1.39
C GLY A 40 -14.09 -8.79 -0.68
N LEU A 41 -13.26 -7.75 -0.71
CA LEU A 41 -11.93 -7.77 -0.10
C LEU A 41 -12.07 -7.54 1.41
N GLU A 42 -11.55 -8.47 2.20
CA GLU A 42 -11.64 -8.34 3.65
C GLU A 42 -10.92 -7.08 4.14
N PRO A 43 -11.47 -6.36 5.15
CA PRO A 43 -10.93 -5.10 5.63
C PRO A 43 -9.45 -5.16 6.04
N GLN A 44 -8.96 -6.34 6.43
CA GLN A 44 -7.59 -6.58 6.86
C GLN A 44 -6.53 -6.24 5.79
N HIS A 45 -6.89 -6.28 4.50
CA HIS A 45 -5.96 -5.93 3.43
C HIS A 45 -5.70 -4.42 3.32
N VAL A 46 -6.63 -3.59 3.81
CA VAL A 46 -6.50 -2.13 3.83
C VAL A 46 -6.10 -1.62 5.20
N LEU A 47 -6.59 -2.25 6.26
CA LEU A 47 -6.28 -1.90 7.64
C LEU A 47 -4.91 -2.47 8.07
N GLY A 48 -4.41 -2.03 9.21
CA GLY A 48 -3.16 -2.54 9.78
C GLY A 48 -1.93 -2.39 8.87
N VAL A 49 -1.00 -3.34 9.00
CA VAL A 49 0.31 -3.38 8.30
C VAL A 49 0.19 -4.00 6.90
N SER A 50 -0.84 -4.82 6.67
CA SER A 50 -1.13 -5.52 5.40
C SER A 50 0.00 -6.40 4.86
N GLU A 51 0.80 -7.00 5.76
CA GLU A 51 1.82 -7.99 5.42
C GLU A 51 1.21 -9.25 4.78
N GLU A 52 0.08 -9.70 5.32
CA GLU A 52 -0.67 -10.85 4.79
C GLU A 52 -1.02 -10.69 3.30
N THR A 53 -1.37 -9.47 2.89
CA THR A 53 -1.68 -9.17 1.49
C THR A 53 -0.44 -9.29 0.60
N ILE A 54 0.75 -8.91 1.08
CA ILE A 54 2.00 -9.07 0.32
C ILE A 54 2.30 -10.56 0.16
N ILE A 55 2.16 -11.34 1.22
CA ILE A 55 2.40 -12.79 1.22
C ILE A 55 1.41 -13.49 0.26
N GLN A 56 0.12 -13.16 0.34
CA GLN A 56 -0.91 -13.69 -0.56
C GLN A 56 -0.65 -13.37 -2.03
N VAL A 57 -0.20 -12.14 -2.31
CA VAL A 57 0.18 -11.72 -3.67
C VAL A 57 1.43 -12.47 -4.16
N ILE A 58 2.40 -12.72 -3.28
CA ILE A 58 3.63 -13.46 -3.60
C ILE A 58 3.32 -14.93 -3.92
N HIS A 59 2.55 -15.60 -3.07
CA HIS A 59 2.18 -17.00 -3.26
C HIS A 59 1.05 -17.18 -4.28
N ASN A 60 0.44 -16.08 -4.74
CA ASN A 60 -0.78 -16.08 -5.54
C ASN A 60 -1.89 -16.94 -4.88
N GLU A 61 -1.91 -16.93 -3.55
CA GLU A 61 -2.83 -17.69 -2.69
C GLU A 61 -3.85 -16.73 -2.06
N GLY A 62 -5.08 -17.23 -1.86
CA GLY A 62 -6.18 -16.44 -1.30
C GLY A 62 -7.16 -15.95 -2.38
N ASN A 63 -7.42 -14.64 -2.43
CA ASN A 63 -8.47 -14.10 -3.28
C ASN A 63 -7.98 -13.98 -4.75
N PRO A 64 -8.66 -14.58 -5.75
CA PRO A 64 -8.25 -14.53 -7.16
C PRO A 64 -8.21 -13.09 -7.73
N LEU A 65 -8.83 -12.14 -7.04
CA LEU A 65 -8.75 -10.73 -7.37
C LEU A 65 -7.33 -10.15 -7.28
N PHE A 66 -6.40 -10.80 -6.57
CA PHE A 66 -5.02 -10.31 -6.47
C PHE A 66 -4.18 -10.54 -7.74
N SER A 67 -4.57 -11.48 -8.60
CA SER A 67 -3.94 -11.60 -9.93
C SER A 67 -4.40 -10.51 -10.90
N VAL A 68 -5.40 -9.71 -10.51
CA VAL A 68 -6.02 -8.70 -11.35
C VAL A 68 -5.37 -7.34 -11.11
N ARG A 69 -4.61 -6.88 -12.11
CA ARG A 69 -3.82 -5.64 -12.05
C ARG A 69 -4.58 -4.40 -11.56
N TRP A 70 -5.80 -4.18 -12.06
CA TRP A 70 -6.59 -3.00 -11.69
C TRP A 70 -7.06 -3.06 -10.23
N VAL A 71 -7.25 -4.26 -9.66
CA VAL A 71 -7.51 -4.42 -8.23
C VAL A 71 -6.30 -4.04 -7.39
N LEU A 72 -5.09 -4.45 -7.80
CA LEU A 72 -3.84 -4.07 -7.12
C LEU A 72 -3.65 -2.55 -7.12
N LEU A 73 -3.97 -1.86 -8.22
CA LEU A 73 -3.92 -0.39 -8.28
C LEU A 73 -4.96 0.26 -7.35
N ILE A 74 -6.17 -0.30 -7.26
CA ILE A 74 -7.19 0.16 -6.32
C ILE A 74 -6.70 -0.01 -4.88
N LEU A 75 -6.06 -1.14 -4.54
CA LEU A 75 -5.49 -1.40 -3.22
C LEU A 75 -4.40 -0.39 -2.86
N VAL A 76 -3.51 -0.06 -3.80
CA VAL A 76 -2.48 0.97 -3.62
C VAL A 76 -3.11 2.32 -3.29
N LEU A 77 -4.13 2.73 -4.05
CA LEU A 77 -4.84 3.99 -3.80
C LEU A 77 -5.57 3.96 -2.45
N ALA A 78 -6.31 2.89 -2.18
CA ALA A 78 -7.06 2.70 -0.94
C ALA A 78 -6.13 2.79 0.28
N LYS A 79 -4.98 2.10 0.26
CA LYS A 79 -4.00 2.16 1.35
C LYS A 79 -3.37 3.54 1.48
N ALA A 80 -3.04 4.20 0.36
CA ALA A 80 -2.47 5.55 0.39
C ALA A 80 -3.44 6.56 1.03
N PHE A 81 -4.74 6.49 0.70
CA PHE A 81 -5.77 7.32 1.32
C PHE A 81 -6.01 6.95 2.79
N ALA A 82 -6.13 5.66 3.11
CA ALA A 82 -6.31 5.19 4.48
C ALA A 82 -5.16 5.68 5.39
N THR A 83 -3.91 5.52 4.95
CA THR A 83 -2.74 5.99 5.69
C THR A 83 -2.75 7.52 5.84
N GLY A 84 -3.14 8.25 4.79
CA GLY A 84 -3.29 9.71 4.84
C GLY A 84 -4.35 10.17 5.83
N PHE A 85 -5.50 9.48 5.90
CA PHE A 85 -6.55 9.76 6.88
C PHE A 85 -6.11 9.44 8.31
N THR A 86 -5.43 8.30 8.53
CA THR A 86 -4.85 7.94 9.84
C THR A 86 -3.89 9.02 10.35
N LEU A 87 -3.03 9.52 9.48
CA LEU A 87 -2.06 10.55 9.86
C LEU A 87 -2.68 11.94 10.03
N MET A 88 -3.73 12.27 9.29
CA MET A 88 -4.51 13.49 9.54
C MET A 88 -5.29 13.45 10.85
N ALA A 89 -5.75 12.26 11.26
CA ALA A 89 -6.41 12.06 12.54
C ALA A 89 -5.49 12.31 13.75
N GLY A 90 -4.17 12.45 13.53
CA GLY A 90 -3.17 12.52 14.59
C GLY A 90 -2.71 11.14 15.07
N GLY A 91 -3.03 10.08 14.33
CA GLY A 91 -2.52 8.73 14.59
C GLY A 91 -1.02 8.61 14.26
N SER A 92 -0.33 7.69 14.93
CA SER A 92 1.05 7.35 14.61
C SER A 92 1.07 6.27 13.53
N ALA A 93 1.44 6.66 12.31
CA ALA A 93 1.76 5.74 11.23
C ALA A 93 3.09 6.20 10.61
N GLY A 94 4.17 5.49 10.91
CA GLY A 94 5.46 5.74 10.24
C GLY A 94 5.30 5.64 8.72
N ALA A 95 5.97 6.49 7.95
CA ALA A 95 5.87 6.47 6.48
C ALA A 95 6.52 5.22 5.85
N LEU A 96 7.32 4.48 6.62
CA LEU A 96 8.14 3.36 6.18
C LEU A 96 7.29 2.15 5.76
N VAL A 97 6.48 1.62 6.69
CA VAL A 97 5.64 0.43 6.47
C VAL A 97 4.61 0.60 5.34
N PRO A 98 3.79 1.68 5.32
CA PRO A 98 2.81 1.86 4.27
C PRO A 98 3.45 1.96 2.89
N SER A 99 4.64 2.54 2.80
CA SER A 99 5.32 2.68 1.52
C SER A 99 5.97 1.39 1.04
N MET A 100 6.48 0.54 1.94
CA MET A 100 6.91 -0.83 1.59
C MET A 100 5.75 -1.59 0.95
N PHE A 101 4.58 -1.54 1.58
CA PHE A 101 3.36 -2.14 1.05
C PHE A 101 3.00 -1.58 -0.34
N LEU A 102 2.94 -0.25 -0.48
CA LEU A 102 2.64 0.37 -1.77
C LEU A 102 3.64 -0.05 -2.86
N GLY A 103 4.93 -0.11 -2.52
CA GLY A 103 5.99 -0.56 -3.43
C GLY A 103 5.85 -2.02 -3.84
N GLY A 104 5.59 -2.91 -2.89
CA GLY A 104 5.42 -4.34 -3.15
C GLY A 104 4.22 -4.65 -4.04
N ILE A 105 3.06 -4.05 -3.74
CA ILE A 105 1.84 -4.23 -4.55
C ILE A 105 1.98 -3.61 -5.94
N LEU A 106 2.66 -2.47 -6.07
CA LEU A 106 2.99 -1.91 -7.38
C LEU A 106 3.94 -2.82 -8.18
N GLY A 107 4.89 -3.47 -7.50
CA GLY A 107 5.76 -4.50 -8.07
C GLY A 107 4.96 -5.68 -8.64
N ALA A 108 4.05 -6.26 -7.87
CA ALA A 108 3.16 -7.31 -8.34
C ALA A 108 2.27 -6.86 -9.51
N SER A 109 1.74 -5.64 -9.45
CA SER A 109 1.01 -5.05 -10.57
C SER A 109 1.90 -4.96 -11.81
N MET A 110 3.18 -4.63 -11.68
CA MET A 110 4.11 -4.61 -12.81
C MET A 110 4.34 -6.02 -13.38
N PHE A 111 4.47 -7.04 -12.53
CA PHE A 111 4.57 -8.43 -12.97
C PHE A 111 3.37 -8.83 -13.84
N HIS A 112 2.13 -8.65 -13.33
CA HIS A 112 0.92 -8.96 -14.09
C HIS A 112 0.76 -8.10 -15.35
N LEU A 113 1.31 -6.87 -15.38
CA LEU A 113 1.40 -6.07 -16.61
C LEU A 113 2.29 -6.74 -17.65
N CYS A 114 3.52 -7.10 -17.28
CA CYS A 114 4.46 -7.79 -18.16
C CYS A 114 3.87 -9.09 -18.71
N THR A 115 3.31 -9.94 -17.83
CA THR A 115 2.67 -11.20 -18.24
C THR A 115 1.51 -10.96 -19.21
N SER A 116 0.66 -9.96 -18.93
CA SER A 116 -0.48 -9.63 -19.82
C SER A 116 -0.06 -9.09 -21.19
N LEU A 117 1.14 -8.51 -21.30
CA LEU A 117 1.72 -8.03 -22.55
C LEU A 117 2.45 -9.14 -23.34
N GLY A 118 2.47 -10.37 -22.83
CA GLY A 118 3.14 -11.50 -23.46
C GLY A 118 4.64 -11.61 -23.12
N TYR A 119 5.16 -10.74 -22.25
CA TYR A 119 6.49 -10.91 -21.67
C TYR A 119 6.44 -11.98 -20.58
N HIS A 120 6.68 -13.22 -20.99
CA HIS A 120 6.83 -14.33 -20.08
C HIS A 120 8.27 -14.30 -19.54
N THR A 121 8.40 -14.00 -18.26
CA THR A 121 9.66 -14.12 -17.54
C THR A 121 9.61 -15.40 -16.72
N ASP A 122 10.70 -16.15 -16.67
CA ASP A 122 10.85 -17.28 -15.71
C ASP A 122 10.98 -16.80 -14.25
N ALA A 123 10.98 -15.48 -14.03
CA ALA A 123 11.02 -14.87 -12.72
C ALA A 123 9.65 -14.92 -12.03
N ASP A 124 9.65 -15.32 -10.76
CA ASP A 124 8.46 -15.30 -9.91
C ASP A 124 8.01 -13.86 -9.60
N VAL A 125 6.71 -13.71 -9.31
CA VAL A 125 6.11 -12.43 -8.87
C VAL A 125 6.85 -11.84 -7.66
N SER A 126 7.42 -12.68 -6.80
CA SER A 126 8.23 -12.33 -5.63
C SER A 126 9.38 -11.38 -5.98
N VAL A 127 10.05 -11.61 -7.12
CA VAL A 127 11.19 -10.79 -7.55
C VAL A 127 10.74 -9.35 -7.85
N PHE A 128 9.58 -9.21 -8.50
CA PHE A 128 9.00 -7.91 -8.80
C PHE A 128 8.48 -7.20 -7.55
N VAL A 129 7.89 -7.95 -6.61
CA VAL A 129 7.43 -7.44 -5.32
C VAL A 129 8.61 -6.90 -4.50
N ILE A 130 9.68 -7.68 -4.35
CA ILE A 130 10.88 -7.31 -3.60
C ILE A 130 11.56 -6.10 -4.24
N ALA A 131 11.70 -6.08 -5.57
CA ALA A 131 12.25 -4.93 -6.29
C ALA A 131 11.41 -3.65 -6.09
N GLY A 132 10.08 -3.78 -6.15
CA GLY A 132 9.14 -2.70 -5.88
C GLY A 132 9.27 -2.17 -4.44
N LEU A 133 9.33 -3.06 -3.46
CA LEU A 133 9.49 -2.73 -2.05
C LEU A 133 10.83 -2.02 -1.77
N ALA A 134 11.94 -2.54 -2.30
CA ALA A 134 13.25 -1.91 -2.21
C ALA A 134 13.26 -0.50 -2.82
N SER A 135 12.67 -0.33 -4.01
CA SER A 135 12.60 0.98 -4.66
C SER A 135 11.84 2.02 -3.82
N ALA A 136 10.74 1.61 -3.17
CA ALA A 136 9.95 2.47 -2.30
C ALA A 136 10.70 2.84 -1.02
N LEU A 137 11.43 1.90 -0.42
CA LEU A 137 12.25 2.17 0.77
C LEU A 137 13.42 3.11 0.49
N VAL A 138 14.13 2.90 -0.62
CA VAL A 138 15.23 3.79 -1.03
C VAL A 138 14.75 5.24 -1.11
N ARG A 139 13.52 5.45 -1.60
CA ARG A 139 12.92 6.79 -1.71
C ARG A 139 12.65 7.46 -0.36
N ILE A 140 12.36 6.70 0.70
CA ILE A 140 11.96 7.23 2.01
C ILE A 140 13.17 7.42 2.91
N VAL A 141 14.02 6.39 2.98
CA VAL A 141 15.16 6.36 3.90
C VAL A 141 16.28 7.26 3.39
N GLN A 142 16.35 7.51 2.07
CA GLN A 142 17.41 8.30 1.42
C GLN A 142 18.84 7.75 1.65
N VAL A 143 18.94 6.48 2.05
CA VAL A 143 20.20 5.72 2.18
C VAL A 143 20.07 4.47 1.33
N PRO A 144 20.45 4.50 0.03
CA PRO A 144 20.13 3.44 -0.92
C PRO A 144 20.72 2.08 -0.54
N LEU A 145 22.00 2.03 -0.16
CA LEU A 145 22.67 0.77 0.18
C LEU A 145 22.05 0.12 1.43
N ALA A 146 21.78 0.90 2.47
CA ALA A 146 21.16 0.39 3.69
C ALA A 146 19.73 -0.13 3.42
N ALA A 147 18.95 0.59 2.61
CA ALA A 147 17.60 0.17 2.25
C ALA A 147 17.59 -1.15 1.45
N ILE A 148 18.51 -1.31 0.49
CA ILE A 148 18.61 -2.55 -0.29
C ILE A 148 19.03 -3.73 0.59
N VAL A 149 20.07 -3.56 1.42
CA VAL A 149 20.54 -4.62 2.33
C VAL A 149 19.43 -5.02 3.32
N PHE A 150 18.71 -4.05 3.89
CA PHE A 150 17.60 -4.32 4.79
C PHE A 150 16.52 -5.18 4.14
N VAL A 151 16.12 -4.87 2.89
CA VAL A 151 15.11 -5.68 2.19
C VAL A 151 15.61 -7.09 1.94
N MET A 152 16.87 -7.25 1.52
CA MET A 152 17.48 -8.56 1.27
C MET A 152 17.68 -9.40 2.54
N GLU A 153 17.70 -8.79 3.72
CA GLU A 153 17.81 -9.51 5.00
C GLU A 153 16.43 -9.95 5.51
N VAL A 154 15.39 -9.18 5.22
CA VAL A 154 14.03 -9.42 5.71
C VAL A 154 13.23 -10.36 4.81
N PHE A 155 13.48 -10.36 3.49
CA PHE A 155 12.78 -11.15 2.48
C PHE A 155 13.72 -12.15 1.80
#